data_AF-A0A7J7HN62-F1
#
_entry.id   AF-A0A7J7HN62-F1
#
_cell.length_a   1.000
_cell.length_b   1.000
_cell.length_c   1.000
_cell.angle_alpha   90.00
_cell.angle_beta   90.00
_cell.angle_gamma   90.00
#
_symmetry.space_group_name_H-M   'P 1'
#
loop_
_entity.id
_entity.type
_entity.pdbx_description
1 polymer ?
#
loop_
_entity_poly.entity_id
_entity_poly.type
_entity_poly.pdbx_seq_one_letter_code
_entity_poly.pdbx_strand_id
1 'polypeptide(L)'
;MREIVGVLKRKDKADYLRLGEKALKLNKVLAISGPLLTGLAAVGSAFVGSPSHGSWAVVLGVVSGALSSIVNTLEHGGQIGMVFEMYRSNAGFFKLMEESIESNLKEREVERRENGELFEMKVALQLGRSLSELKDLVASSTMKGEAMEEFASKLF
;
A
#
# COMPACT_ATOMS: atom_id res chain seq x y z
N MET A 1 -17.04 10.79 16.07
CA MET A 1 -15.99 11.40 15.20
C MET A 1 -14.55 11.24 15.69
N ARG A 2 -14.18 11.65 16.91
CA ARG A 2 -12.79 11.49 17.41
C ARG A 2 -12.30 10.03 17.42
N GLU A 3 -13.16 9.11 17.85
CA GLU A 3 -12.86 7.67 17.82
C GLU A 3 -12.60 7.15 16.40
N ILE A 4 -13.40 7.58 15.41
CA ILE A 4 -13.20 7.22 14.00
C ILE A 4 -11.82 7.65 13.50
N VAL A 5 -11.38 8.86 13.84
CA VAL A 5 -10.02 9.33 13.53
C VAL A 5 -8.96 8.45 14.20
N GLY A 6 -9.21 8.03 15.44
CA GLY A 6 -8.33 7.11 16.17
C GLY A 6 -8.19 5.74 15.50
N VAL A 7 -9.28 5.19 14.95
CA VAL A 7 -9.26 3.93 14.18
C VAL A 7 -8.53 4.13 12.85
N LEU A 8 -8.88 5.17 12.09
CA LEU A 8 -8.24 5.50 10.81
C LEU A 8 -6.71 5.64 10.91
N LYS A 9 -6.22 6.30 11.96
CA LYS A 9 -4.78 6.47 12.19
C LYS A 9 -4.08 5.16 12.51
N ARG A 10 -4.65 4.37 13.42
CA ARG A 10 -4.01 3.17 14.00
C ARG A 10 -4.12 1.95 13.11
N LYS A 11 -5.18 1.85 12.30
CA LYS A 11 -5.45 0.72 11.42
C LYS A 11 -5.26 1.08 9.97
N ASP A 12 -6.24 1.73 9.36
CA ASP A 12 -6.30 1.96 7.92
C ASP A 12 -5.00 2.61 7.41
N LYS A 13 -4.70 3.82 7.85
CA LYS A 13 -3.52 4.57 7.39
C LYS A 13 -2.21 3.84 7.69
N ALA A 14 -2.06 3.30 8.90
CA ALA A 14 -0.84 2.62 9.32
C ALA A 14 -0.56 1.36 8.47
N ASP A 15 -1.59 0.55 8.22
CA ASP A 15 -1.43 -0.65 7.41
C ASP A 15 -1.20 -0.34 5.93
N TYR A 16 -1.90 0.66 5.37
CA TYR A 16 -1.66 1.09 4.00
C TYR A 16 -0.25 1.67 3.80
N LEU A 17 0.28 2.43 4.76
CA LEU A 17 1.67 2.87 4.72
C LEU A 17 2.66 1.71 4.81
N ARG A 18 2.38 0.72 5.67
CA ARG A 18 3.21 -0.49 5.81
C ARG A 18 3.21 -1.33 4.53
N LEU A 19 2.06 -1.51 3.90
CA LEU A 19 1.92 -2.22 2.61
C LEU A 19 2.61 -1.44 1.50
N GLY A 20 2.45 -0.11 1.45
CA GLY A 20 3.18 0.76 0.55
C GLY A 20 4.69 0.63 0.71
N GLU A 21 5.23 0.64 1.93
CA GLU A 21 6.66 0.46 2.16
C GLU A 21 7.17 -0.91 1.66
N LYS A 22 6.42 -1.99 1.89
CA LYS A 22 6.75 -3.32 1.37
C LYS A 22 6.75 -3.35 -0.15
N ALA A 23 5.71 -2.80 -0.79
CA ALA A 23 5.62 -2.71 -2.25
C ALA A 23 6.75 -1.87 -2.85
N LEU A 24 7.11 -0.74 -2.22
CA LEU A 24 8.22 0.11 -2.63
C LEU A 24 9.56 -0.61 -2.53
N LYS A 25 9.81 -1.35 -1.44
CA LYS A 25 11.04 -2.15 -1.28
C LYS A 25 11.11 -3.25 -2.34
N LEU A 26 10.01 -3.95 -2.59
CA LEU A 26 9.92 -4.96 -3.64
C LEU A 26 10.22 -4.35 -5.02
N ASN A 27 9.58 -3.24 -5.37
CA ASN A 27 9.79 -2.54 -6.65
C ASN A 27 11.26 -2.15 -6.84
N LYS A 28 11.91 -1.59 -5.81
CA LYS A 28 13.33 -1.23 -5.86
C LYS A 28 14.24 -2.44 -6.06
N VAL A 29 13.96 -3.55 -5.37
CA VAL A 29 14.75 -4.79 -5.52
C VAL A 29 14.60 -5.36 -6.92
N LEU A 30 13.39 -5.38 -7.47
CA LEU A 30 13.14 -5.87 -8.82
C LEU A 30 13.82 -4.99 -9.88
N ALA A 31 13.66 -3.67 -9.77
CA ALA A 31 14.29 -2.70 -10.68
C ALA A 31 15.82 -2.77 -10.72
N ILE A 32 16.45 -3.21 -9.63
CA ILE A 32 17.91 -3.42 -9.57
C ILE A 32 18.28 -4.83 -10.06
N SER A 33 17.54 -5.85 -9.63
CA SER A 33 17.87 -7.25 -9.93
C SER A 33 17.63 -7.62 -11.40
N GLY A 34 16.66 -7.04 -12.09
CA GLY A 34 16.38 -7.31 -13.51
C GLY A 34 17.59 -7.01 -14.40
N PRO A 35 18.12 -5.77 -14.39
CA PRO A 35 19.34 -5.42 -15.12
C PRO A 35 20.56 -6.23 -14.69
N LEU A 36 20.75 -6.48 -13.40
CA LEU A 36 21.89 -7.26 -12.88
C LEU A 36 21.87 -8.72 -13.39
N LEU A 37 20.72 -9.39 -13.31
CA LEU A 37 20.54 -10.76 -13.79
C LEU A 37 20.69 -10.84 -15.31
N THR A 38 20.22 -9.82 -16.04
CA THR A 38 20.44 -9.71 -17.49
C THR A 38 21.92 -9.58 -17.82
N GLY A 39 22.67 -8.78 -17.06
CA GLY A 39 24.12 -8.65 -17.21
C GLY A 39 24.84 -9.98 -16.96
N LEU A 40 24.50 -10.70 -15.88
CA LEU A 40 25.04 -12.03 -15.60
C LEU A 40 24.69 -13.04 -16.70
N ALA A 41 23.47 -12.97 -17.24
CA ALA A 41 23.05 -13.80 -18.36
C ALA A 41 23.88 -13.54 -19.62
N ALA A 42 24.14 -12.25 -19.93
CA ALA A 42 24.96 -11.84 -21.06
C ALA A 42 26.41 -12.30 -20.91
N VAL A 43 27.00 -12.14 -19.72
CA VAL A 43 28.35 -12.63 -19.41
C VAL A 43 28.40 -14.16 -19.56
N GLY A 44 27.49 -14.89 -18.93
CA GLY A 44 27.42 -16.35 -19.05
C GLY A 44 27.29 -16.81 -20.50
N SER A 45 26.45 -16.12 -21.29
CA SER A 45 26.25 -16.40 -22.72
C SER A 45 27.49 -16.12 -23.56
N ALA A 46 28.25 -15.06 -23.25
CA ALA A 46 29.47 -14.70 -23.98
C ALA A 46 30.61 -15.71 -23.79
N PHE A 47 30.64 -16.44 -22.67
CA PHE A 47 31.65 -17.46 -22.39
C PHE A 47 31.24 -18.88 -22.80
N VAL A 48 30.07 -19.06 -23.43
CA VAL A 48 29.64 -20.34 -23.99
C VAL A 48 30.63 -20.77 -25.08
N GLY A 49 31.25 -21.94 -24.89
CA GLY A 49 32.24 -22.49 -25.83
C GLY A 49 33.71 -22.18 -25.48
N SER A 50 33.99 -21.45 -24.39
CA SER A 50 35.36 -21.24 -23.93
C SER A 50 35.96 -22.52 -23.31
N PRO A 51 37.18 -22.94 -23.71
CA PRO A 51 37.79 -24.21 -23.28
C PRO A 51 38.13 -24.26 -21.77
N SER A 52 38.19 -23.11 -21.09
CA SER A 52 38.49 -22.97 -19.66
C SER A 52 37.28 -22.77 -18.76
N HIS A 53 36.10 -22.44 -19.30
CA HIS A 53 34.91 -22.02 -18.53
C HIS A 53 33.70 -22.99 -18.65
N GLY A 54 33.80 -24.00 -19.52
CA GLY A 54 32.99 -25.23 -19.49
C GLY A 54 31.45 -25.07 -19.48
N SER A 55 30.77 -26.11 -19.00
CA SER A 55 29.30 -26.19 -18.88
C SER A 55 28.70 -25.17 -17.90
N TRP A 56 29.52 -24.64 -16.97
CA TRP A 56 29.07 -23.69 -15.95
C TRP A 56 28.65 -22.33 -16.53
N ALA A 57 29.33 -21.85 -17.58
CA ALA A 57 28.94 -20.61 -18.27
C ALA A 57 27.54 -20.71 -18.89
N VAL A 58 27.18 -21.88 -19.43
CA VAL A 58 25.84 -22.16 -19.98
C VAL A 58 24.79 -22.12 -18.88
N VAL A 59 25.06 -22.78 -17.73
CA VAL A 59 24.14 -22.79 -16.58
C VAL A 59 23.93 -21.37 -16.06
N LEU A 60 25.00 -20.59 -15.89
CA LEU A 60 24.92 -19.20 -15.44
C LEU A 60 24.09 -18.34 -16.41
N GLY A 61 24.34 -18.48 -17.71
CA GLY A 61 23.60 -17.77 -18.76
C GLY A 61 22.11 -18.04 -18.71
N VAL A 62 21.73 -19.32 -18.72
CA VAL A 62 20.32 -19.76 -18.76
C VAL A 62 19.59 -19.41 -17.47
N VAL A 63 20.18 -19.72 -16.30
CA VAL A 63 19.52 -19.48 -15.00
C VAL A 63 19.35 -17.98 -14.76
N SER A 64 20.39 -17.17 -15.02
CA SER A 64 20.31 -15.72 -14.85
C SER A 64 19.33 -15.10 -15.85
N GLY A 65 19.28 -15.60 -17.09
CA GLY A 65 18.34 -15.13 -18.11
C GLY A 65 16.88 -15.46 -17.76
N ALA A 66 16.62 -16.68 -17.28
CA ALA A 66 15.29 -17.08 -16.81
C ALA A 66 14.83 -16.25 -15.61
N LEU A 67 15.70 -16.04 -14.61
CA LEU A 67 15.39 -15.21 -13.45
C LEU A 67 15.18 -13.74 -13.84
N SER A 68 15.97 -13.20 -14.76
CA SER A 68 15.78 -11.86 -15.30
C SER A 68 14.39 -11.70 -15.93
N SER A 69 13.95 -12.67 -16.73
CA SER A 69 12.62 -12.65 -17.36
C SER A 69 11.48 -12.63 -16.32
N ILE A 70 11.60 -13.43 -15.26
CA ILE A 70 10.64 -13.44 -14.15
C ILE A 70 10.61 -12.08 -13.46
N VAL A 71 11.77 -11.52 -13.12
CA VAL A 71 11.87 -10.21 -12.45
C VAL A 71 11.26 -9.10 -13.32
N ASN A 72 11.59 -9.07 -14.61
CA ASN A 72 11.03 -8.08 -15.53
C ASN A 72 9.51 -8.21 -15.66
N THR A 73 8.99 -9.44 -15.70
CA THR A 73 7.54 -9.69 -15.77
C THR A 73 6.84 -9.26 -14.49
N LEU A 74 7.43 -9.49 -13.31
CA LEU A 74 6.87 -9.02 -12.04
C LEU A 74 6.89 -7.48 -11.96
N GLU A 75 8.00 -6.85 -12.34
CA GLU A 75 8.15 -5.40 -12.28
C GLU A 75 7.19 -4.68 -13.25
N HIS A 76 7.23 -5.05 -14.54
CA HIS A 76 6.50 -4.35 -15.59
C HIS A 76 5.09 -4.93 -15.81
N GLY A 77 4.95 -6.25 -15.82
CA GLY A 77 3.66 -6.94 -16.01
C GLY A 77 2.80 -6.93 -14.76
N GLY A 78 3.41 -7.05 -13.57
CA GLY A 78 2.72 -6.95 -12.29
C GLY A 78 2.39 -5.52 -11.85
N GLN A 79 2.91 -4.51 -12.57
CA GLN A 79 2.72 -3.08 -12.27
C GLN A 79 2.91 -2.75 -10.78
N ILE A 80 3.96 -3.31 -10.17
CA ILE A 80 4.20 -3.19 -8.72
C ILE A 80 4.37 -1.72 -8.30
N GLY A 81 4.94 -0.88 -9.19
CA GLY A 81 4.96 0.57 -9.00
C GLY A 81 3.56 1.19 -8.86
N MET A 82 2.59 0.75 -9.66
CA MET A 82 1.19 1.22 -9.56
C MET A 82 0.53 0.71 -8.28
N VAL A 83 0.84 -0.50 -7.82
CA VAL A 83 0.34 -1.04 -6.55
C VAL A 83 0.87 -0.23 -5.36
N PHE A 84 2.15 0.16 -5.39
CA PHE A 84 2.71 1.09 -4.40
C PHE A 84 1.95 2.42 -4.40
N GLU A 85 1.71 3.00 -5.56
CA GLU A 85 0.97 4.25 -5.71
C GLU A 85 -0.47 4.14 -5.22
N MET A 86 -1.13 3.00 -5.42
CA MET A 86 -2.45 2.71 -4.86
C MET A 86 -2.42 2.74 -3.33
N TYR A 87 -1.47 2.04 -2.70
CA TYR A 87 -1.35 2.04 -1.23
C TYR A 87 -1.03 3.45 -0.69
N ARG A 88 -0.15 4.18 -1.37
CA ARG A 88 0.18 5.57 -1.04
C ARG A 88 -1.04 6.49 -1.16
N SER A 89 -1.85 6.31 -2.22
CA SER A 89 -3.08 7.06 -2.47
C SER A 89 -4.12 6.80 -1.38
N ASN A 90 -4.34 5.54 -1.01
CA ASN A 90 -5.29 5.16 0.06
C ASN A 90 -4.88 5.74 1.41
N ALA A 91 -3.58 5.67 1.76
CA ALA A 91 -3.08 6.32 2.98
C ALA A 91 -3.29 7.85 2.96
N GLY A 92 -3.13 8.47 1.79
CA GLY A 92 -3.41 9.90 1.58
C GLY A 92 -4.90 10.24 1.75
N PHE A 93 -5.79 9.41 1.20
CA PHE A 93 -7.24 9.55 1.38
C PHE A 93 -7.64 9.54 2.87
N PHE A 94 -7.14 8.56 3.64
CA PHE A 94 -7.43 8.51 5.07
C PHE A 94 -6.84 9.69 5.85
N LYS A 95 -5.68 10.21 5.43
CA LYS A 95 -5.09 11.41 6.02
C LYS A 95 -5.93 12.66 5.75
N LEU A 96 -6.43 12.84 4.53
CA LEU A 96 -7.34 13.95 4.20
C LEU A 96 -8.65 13.86 4.98
N MET A 97 -9.21 12.66 5.14
CA MET A 97 -10.41 12.45 5.96
C MET A 97 -10.17 12.78 7.44
N GLU A 98 -9.06 12.29 8.00
CA GLU A 98 -8.61 12.65 9.36
C GLU A 98 -8.54 14.16 9.55
N GLU A 99 -7.88 14.86 8.62
CA GLU A 99 -7.69 16.32 8.69
C GLU A 99 -9.01 17.06 8.55
N SER A 100 -9.91 16.59 7.68
CA SER A 100 -11.26 17.14 7.53
C SER A 100 -12.08 17.02 8.82
N ILE A 101 -12.01 15.85 9.49
CA ILE A 101 -12.68 15.63 10.77
C ILE A 101 -12.07 16.49 11.87
N GLU A 102 -10.75 16.53 11.98
CA GLU A 102 -10.08 17.36 13.00
C GLU A 102 -10.34 18.86 12.79
N SER A 103 -10.35 19.33 11.54
CA SER A 103 -10.63 20.72 11.19
C SER A 103 -12.06 21.10 11.58
N ASN A 104 -13.05 20.27 11.24
CA ASN A 104 -14.45 20.52 11.64
C ASN A 104 -14.62 20.56 13.17
N LEU A 105 -13.94 19.67 13.89
CA LEU A 105 -14.02 19.62 15.35
C LEU A 105 -13.31 20.79 16.04
N LYS A 106 -12.30 21.40 15.40
CA LYS A 106 -11.52 22.53 15.92
C LYS A 106 -12.08 23.89 15.50
N GLU A 107 -12.89 23.95 14.44
CA GLU A 107 -13.51 25.17 13.93
C GLU A 107 -14.31 25.85 15.05
N ARG A 108 -14.08 27.15 15.29
CA ARG A 108 -14.76 27.91 16.35
C ARG A 108 -15.97 28.67 15.83
N GLU A 109 -15.97 29.02 14.55
CA GLU A 109 -17.06 29.72 13.90
C GLU A 109 -18.18 28.75 13.54
N VAL A 110 -19.33 28.88 14.22
CA VAL A 110 -20.46 27.95 14.05
C VAL A 110 -20.98 27.93 12.62
N GLU A 111 -20.99 29.08 11.93
CA GLU A 111 -21.43 29.21 10.53
C GLU A 111 -20.51 28.52 9.52
N ARG A 112 -19.24 28.28 9.89
CA ARG A 112 -18.26 27.57 9.06
C ARG A 112 -18.21 26.06 9.33
N ARG A 113 -18.84 25.59 10.41
CA ARG A 113 -18.91 24.16 10.73
C ARG A 113 -19.86 23.46 9.76
N GLU A 114 -19.48 22.27 9.30
CA GLU A 114 -20.42 21.42 8.59
C GLU A 114 -21.54 20.98 9.55
N ASN A 115 -22.76 20.84 9.02
CA ASN A 115 -23.87 20.29 9.77
C ASN A 115 -23.50 18.88 10.27
N GLY A 116 -23.70 18.61 11.57
CA GLY A 116 -23.25 17.36 12.19
C GLY A 116 -23.80 16.10 11.54
N GLU A 117 -25.09 16.08 11.17
CA GLU A 117 -25.71 14.91 10.54
C GLU A 117 -25.21 14.72 9.11
N LEU A 118 -25.10 15.80 8.33
CA LEU A 118 -24.54 15.74 6.97
C LEU A 118 -23.07 15.34 6.98
N PHE A 119 -22.32 15.80 7.98
CA PHE A 119 -20.92 15.47 8.16
C PHE A 119 -20.72 14.00 8.53
N GLU A 120 -21.51 13.48 9.47
CA GLU A 120 -21.50 12.05 9.81
C GLU A 120 -21.89 11.18 8.61
N MET A 121 -22.91 11.58 7.85
CA MET A 121 -23.32 10.87 6.64
C MET A 121 -22.24 10.89 5.56
N LYS A 122 -21.58 12.04 5.34
CA LYS A 122 -20.44 12.17 4.43
C LYS A 122 -19.31 11.23 4.80
N VAL A 123 -18.91 11.19 6.06
CA VAL A 123 -17.83 10.29 6.52
C VAL A 123 -18.24 8.82 6.41
N ALA A 124 -19.49 8.48 6.77
CA ALA A 124 -20.00 7.11 6.62
C ALA A 124 -19.93 6.64 5.16
N LEU A 125 -20.40 7.46 4.22
CA LEU A 125 -20.35 7.17 2.79
C LEU A 125 -18.91 7.04 2.28
N GLN A 126 -18.01 7.94 2.68
CA GLN A 126 -16.60 7.88 2.31
C GLN A 126 -15.87 6.64 2.88
N LEU A 127 -16.40 6.04 3.95
CA LEU A 127 -15.91 4.76 4.51
C LEU A 127 -16.66 3.55 3.96
N GLY A 128 -17.67 3.73 3.10
CA GLY A 128 -18.51 2.65 2.60
C GLY A 128 -19.36 1.99 3.69
N ARG A 129 -19.74 2.74 4.73
CA ARG A 129 -20.56 2.28 5.84
C ARG A 129 -21.90 3.01 5.88
N SER A 130 -22.91 2.34 6.42
CA SER A 130 -24.12 3.00 6.89
C SER A 130 -23.87 3.75 8.22
N LEU A 131 -24.77 4.68 8.57
CA LEU A 131 -24.67 5.43 9.84
C LEU A 131 -24.73 4.53 11.08
N SER A 132 -25.51 3.45 11.04
CA SER A 132 -25.57 2.46 12.12
C SER A 132 -24.25 1.72 12.28
N GLU A 133 -23.67 1.24 11.18
CA GLU A 133 -22.36 0.54 11.23
C GLU A 133 -21.22 1.46 11.67
N LEU A 134 -21.31 2.76 11.38
CA LEU A 134 -20.34 3.73 11.87
C LEU A 134 -20.46 3.90 13.39
N LYS A 135 -21.68 3.89 13.95
CA LYS A 135 -21.91 3.95 15.40
C LYS A 135 -21.45 2.66 16.10
N ASP A 136 -21.73 1.51 15.51
CA ASP A 136 -21.27 0.21 16.02
C ASP A 136 -19.75 0.12 16.03
N LEU A 137 -19.08 0.67 15.01
CA LEU A 137 -17.62 0.78 14.95
C LEU A 137 -17.07 1.62 16.11
N VAL A 138 -17.71 2.74 16.46
CA VAL A 138 -17.31 3.57 17.60
C VAL A 138 -17.51 2.82 18.93
N ALA A 139 -18.64 2.12 19.07
CA ALA A 139 -18.91 1.34 20.27
C ALA A 139 -17.88 0.20 20.43
N SER A 140 -17.55 -0.49 19.36
CA SER A 140 -16.57 -1.57 19.38
C SER A 140 -15.13 -1.05 19.57
N SER A 141 -14.76 0.11 19.01
CA SER A 141 -13.46 0.74 19.26
C SER A 141 -13.28 1.13 20.71
N THR A 142 -14.35 1.63 21.35
CA THR A 142 -14.35 2.02 22.76
C THR A 142 -14.20 0.80 23.68
N MET A 143 -14.85 -0.32 23.34
CA MET A 143 -14.80 -1.55 24.14
C MET A 143 -13.49 -2.32 23.97
N LYS A 144 -12.97 -2.41 22.74
CA LYS A 144 -11.80 -3.24 22.42
C LYS A 144 -10.48 -2.46 22.38
N GLY A 145 -10.54 -1.13 22.29
CA GLY A 145 -9.36 -0.27 22.26
C GLY A 145 -8.35 -0.69 21.19
N GLU A 146 -7.15 -1.07 21.60
CA GLU A 146 -6.07 -1.51 20.70
C GLU A 146 -6.23 -2.95 20.18
N ALA A 147 -7.05 -3.78 20.83
CA ALA A 147 -7.35 -5.14 20.39
C ALA A 147 -8.42 -5.19 19.28
N MET A 148 -8.92 -4.03 18.84
CA MET A 148 -9.83 -3.95 17.71
C MET A 148 -9.12 -4.39 16.43
N GLU A 149 -9.68 -5.32 15.68
CA GLU A 149 -9.12 -5.76 14.38
C GLU A 149 -9.81 -5.11 13.18
N GLU A 150 -11.01 -4.56 13.38
CA GLU A 150 -11.83 -4.02 12.30
C GLU A 150 -11.28 -2.67 11.78
N PHE A 151 -11.19 -2.56 10.46
CA PHE A 151 -10.83 -1.32 9.76
C PHE A 151 -11.99 -0.32 9.76
N ALA A 152 -11.68 0.98 9.73
CA ALA A 152 -12.72 2.00 9.59
C ALA A 152 -13.37 1.93 8.21
N SER A 153 -12.57 1.74 7.16
CA SER A 153 -13.06 1.59 5.79
C SER A 153 -13.60 0.19 5.53
N LYS A 154 -14.70 0.11 4.75
CA LYS A 154 -15.17 -1.13 4.10
C LYS A 154 -14.93 -1.13 2.58
N LEU A 155 -14.43 -0.02 2.01
CA LEU A 155 -14.28 0.15 0.57
C LEU A 155 -13.02 -0.50 -0.01
N PHE A 156 -11.94 -0.59 0.79
CA PHE A 156 -10.63 -1.02 0.34
C PHE A 156 -9.97 -1.94 1.37
#